data_AF-A0A6L3F1M6-F1
#
_entry.id   AF-A0A6L3F1M6-F1
#
_cell.length_a   1.000
_cell.length_b   1.000
_cell.length_c   1.000
_cell.angle_alpha   90.00
_cell.angle_beta   90.00
_cell.angle_gamma   90.00
#
_symmetry.space_group_name_H-M   'P 1'
#
loop_
_entity.id
_entity.type
_entity.pdbx_description
1 polymer ?
#
loop_
_entity_poly.entity_id
_entity_poly.type
_entity_poly.pdbx_seq_one_letter_code
_entity_poly.pdbx_strand_id
1 'polypeptide(L)' 'QSTKEEILNQLSSNYSHVRRVAAENTALCTELNETIIHRLKELAATDEADYVREAAINTLQKIEGNYYNQVSLD' A
#
# COMPACT_ATOMS: atom_id res chain seq x y z
N GLN A 1 7.33 4.23 -18.24
CA GLN A 1 6.16 3.96 -17.38
C GLN A 1 6.48 4.50 -16.00
N SER A 2 5.63 5.37 -15.47
CA SER A 2 5.85 6.01 -14.16
C SER A 2 5.68 4.96 -13.06
N THR A 3 6.49 5.04 -11.99
CA THR A 3 6.51 4.13 -10.83
C THR A 3 5.10 3.87 -10.26
N LYS A 4 4.17 4.82 -10.42
CA LYS A 4 2.74 4.69 -10.04
C LYS A 4 2.01 3.56 -10.77
N GLU A 5 2.06 3.52 -12.09
CA GLU A 5 1.32 2.53 -12.90
C GLU A 5 1.81 1.12 -12.60
N GLU A 6 3.12 0.99 -12.44
CA GLU A 6 3.76 -0.27 -12.08
C GLU A 6 3.27 -0.78 -10.72
N ILE A 7 3.21 0.10 -9.71
CA ILE A 7 2.66 -0.25 -8.39
C ILE A 7 1.20 -0.70 -8.49
N LEU A 8 0.36 0.04 -9.21
CA LEU A 8 -1.06 -0.32 -9.37
C LEU A 8 -1.25 -1.66 -10.07
N ASN A 9 -0.42 -1.94 -11.09
CA ASN A 9 -0.41 -3.23 -11.78
C ASN A 9 -0.03 -4.36 -10.82
N GLN A 10 1.01 -4.17 -10.00
CA GLN A 10 1.44 -5.19 -9.05
C GLN A 10 0.43 -5.41 -7.91
N LEU A 11 -0.21 -4.36 -7.39
CA LEU A 11 -1.32 -4.45 -6.43
C LEU A 11 -2.58 -5.13 -7.01
N SER A 12 -2.67 -5.22 -8.33
CA SER A 12 -3.77 -5.87 -9.06
C SER A 12 -3.37 -7.23 -9.64
N SER A 13 -2.17 -7.73 -9.31
CA SER A 13 -1.68 -9.00 -9.82
C SER A 13 -2.55 -10.17 -9.35
N ASN A 14 -2.73 -11.17 -10.22
CA ASN A 14 -3.38 -12.43 -9.86
C ASN A 14 -2.56 -13.22 -8.82
N TYR A 15 -1.26 -12.91 -8.70
CA TYR A 15 -0.39 -13.56 -7.74
C TYR A 15 -0.37 -12.82 -6.41
N SER A 16 -0.88 -13.47 -5.37
CA SER A 16 -0.91 -12.94 -4.00
C SER A 16 0.46 -12.52 -3.48
N HIS A 17 1.53 -13.24 -3.82
CA HIS A 17 2.90 -12.88 -3.42
C HIS A 17 3.34 -11.55 -4.05
N VAL A 18 2.93 -11.25 -5.28
CA VAL A 18 3.20 -9.97 -5.96
C VAL A 18 2.42 -8.85 -5.29
N ARG A 19 1.13 -9.07 -5.00
CA ARG A 19 0.30 -8.08 -4.29
C ARG A 19 0.85 -7.75 -2.90
N ARG A 20 1.29 -8.75 -2.14
CA ARG A 20 1.95 -8.57 -0.83
C ARG A 20 3.19 -7.70 -0.95
N VAL A 21 4.12 -8.04 -1.84
CA VAL A 21 5.36 -7.28 -2.03
C VAL A 21 5.07 -5.86 -2.49
N ALA A 22 4.10 -5.66 -3.38
CA ALA A 22 3.68 -4.33 -3.82
C ALA A 22 3.09 -3.50 -2.67
N ALA A 23 2.29 -4.12 -1.79
CA ALA A 23 1.75 -3.48 -0.60
C ALA A 23 2.86 -3.09 0.41
N GLU A 24 3.89 -3.91 0.58
CA GLU A 24 5.01 -3.57 1.46
C GLU A 24 5.88 -2.45 0.88
N ASN A 25 6.18 -2.51 -0.43
CA ASN A 25 7.01 -1.52 -1.11
C ASN A 25 6.34 -0.14 -1.20
N THR A 26 5.01 -0.09 -1.19
CA THR A 26 4.28 1.19 -1.22
C THR A 26 4.55 2.05 0.01
N ALA A 27 4.87 1.45 1.16
CA ALA A 27 5.28 2.20 2.36
C ALA A 27 6.57 3.02 2.16
N LEU A 28 7.39 2.67 1.16
CA LEU A 28 8.66 3.35 0.83
C LEU A 28 8.48 4.45 -0.21
N CYS A 29 7.31 4.54 -0.85
CA CYS A 29 7.04 5.57 -1.86
C CYS A 29 6.65 6.89 -1.17
N THR A 30 7.41 7.94 -1.42
CA THR A 30 7.12 9.30 -0.94
C THR A 30 5.99 9.98 -1.72
N GLU A 31 5.61 9.43 -2.88
CA GLU A 31 4.57 9.96 -3.78
C GLU A 31 3.34 9.05 -3.85
N LEU A 32 2.84 8.62 -2.70
CA LEU A 32 1.56 7.91 -2.66
C LEU A 32 0.43 8.89 -2.99
N ASN A 33 -0.28 8.58 -4.07
CA ASN A 33 -1.53 9.27 -4.40
C ASN A 33 -2.74 8.49 -3.87
N GLU A 34 -3.88 9.17 -3.82
CA GLU A 34 -5.15 8.64 -3.32
C GLU A 34 -5.58 7.32 -3.99
N THR A 35 -5.24 7.11 -5.27
CA THR A 35 -5.57 5.86 -5.99
C THR A 35 -4.86 4.66 -5.38
N ILE A 36 -3.57 4.79 -5.05
CA ILE A 36 -2.80 3.71 -4.43
C ILE A 36 -3.32 3.45 -3.01
N ILE A 37 -3.64 4.50 -2.27
CA ILE A 37 -4.20 4.37 -0.91
C ILE A 37 -5.56 3.67 -0.96
N HIS A 38 -6.44 4.02 -1.91
CA HIS A 38 -7.72 3.33 -2.11
C HIS A 38 -7.50 1.84 -2.40
N ARG A 39 -6.55 1.52 -3.29
CA ARG A 39 -6.27 0.14 -3.63
C ARG A 39 -5.75 -0.67 -2.43
N LEU A 40 -4.90 -0.07 -1.59
CA LEU A 40 -4.47 -0.68 -0.32
C LEU A 40 -5.64 -0.92 0.63
N LYS A 41 -6.60 0.00 0.73
CA LYS A 41 -7.81 -0.18 1.55
C LYS A 41 -8.69 -1.33 1.05
N GLU A 42 -8.84 -1.47 -0.27
CA GLU A 42 -9.54 -2.62 -0.87
C GLU A 42 -8.84 -3.93 -0.53
N LEU A 43 -7.52 -4.01 -0.70
CA LEU A 43 -6.74 -5.22 -0.36
C LEU A 43 -6.89 -5.57 1.12
N ALA A 44 -6.78 -4.59 2.02
CA ALA A 44 -6.96 -4.78 3.46
C ALA A 44 -8.34 -5.35 3.82
N ALA A 45 -9.38 -4.95 3.08
CA ALA A 45 -10.76 -5.34 3.36
C ALA A 45 -11.16 -6.69 2.74
N THR A 46 -10.73 -6.97 1.51
CA THR A 46 -11.34 -8.02 0.68
C THR A 46 -10.37 -8.97 -0.01
N ASP A 47 -9.04 -8.83 0.16
CA ASP A 47 -8.12 -9.78 -0.47
C ASP A 47 -8.33 -11.20 0.07
N GLU A 48 -8.34 -12.18 -0.82
CA GLU A 48 -8.54 -13.59 -0.47
C GLU A 48 -7.41 -14.14 0.42
N ALA A 49 -6.20 -13.60 0.30
CA ALA A 49 -5.05 -14.03 1.07
C ALA A 49 -4.87 -13.20 2.34
N ASP A 50 -4.97 -13.84 3.50
CA ASP A 50 -4.84 -13.20 4.81
C ASP A 50 -3.54 -12.39 4.96
N TYR A 51 -2.42 -12.94 4.50
CA TYR A 51 -1.12 -12.24 4.52
C TYR A 51 -1.05 -11.01 3.61
N VAL A 52 -1.89 -10.93 2.56
CA VAL A 52 -2.00 -9.73 1.73
C VAL A 52 -2.81 -8.67 2.48
N ARG A 53 -3.90 -9.07 3.15
CA ARG A 53 -4.70 -8.16 3.99
C ARG A 53 -3.85 -7.55 5.11
N GLU A 54 -3.09 -8.39 5.82
CA GLU A 54 -2.18 -7.94 6.88
C GLU A 54 -1.10 -6.98 6.36
N ALA A 55 -0.48 -7.29 5.22
CA ALA A 55 0.50 -6.39 4.61
C ALA A 55 -0.11 -5.02 4.25
N ALA A 56 -1.31 -5.01 3.68
CA ALA A 56 -2.01 -3.78 3.35
C ALA A 56 -2.39 -2.95 4.60
N ILE A 57 -2.89 -3.60 5.67
CA ILE A 57 -3.19 -2.94 6.95
C ILE A 57 -1.92 -2.31 7.55
N ASN A 58 -0.83 -3.09 7.63
CA ASN A 58 0.44 -2.62 8.18
C ASN A 58 1.00 -1.44 7.38
N THR A 59 0.89 -1.48 6.05
CA THR A 59 1.31 -0.36 5.19
C THR A 59 0.45 0.87 5.41
N LEU A 60 -0.88 0.74 5.47
CA LEU A 60 -1.78 1.87 5.76
C LEU A 60 -1.45 2.52 7.09
N GLN A 61 -1.20 1.73 8.14
CA GLN A 61 -0.79 2.23 9.45
C GLN A 61 0.54 2.98 9.41
N LYS A 62 1.52 2.52 8.61
CA LYS A 62 2.80 3.23 8.42
C LYS A 62 2.62 4.55 7.69
N ILE A 63 1.76 4.58 6.67
CA ILE A 63 1.44 5.82 5.93
C ILE A 63 0.79 6.85 6.85
N GLU A 64 -0.20 6.43 7.65
CA GLU A 64 -0.88 7.30 8.63
C GLU A 64 0.05 7.72 9.77
N GLY A 65 0.86 6.80 10.30
CA GLY A 65 1.84 7.07 11.36
C GLY A 65 2.96 8.02 10.92
N ASN A 66 3.41 7.93 9.67
CA ASN A 66 4.36 8.89 9.08
C ASN A 66 3.77 10.30 8.98
N TYR A 67 2.45 10.41 8.76
CA TYR A 67 1.75 11.69 8.76
C TYR A 67 1.79 12.36 10.15
N TYR A 68 1.56 11.62 11.23
CA TYR A 68 1.60 12.17 12.60
C TYR A 68 3.02 12.59 13.05
N ASN A 69 4.05 11.89 12.57
CA ASN A 69 5.45 12.23 12.88
C ASN A 69 5.96 13.47 12.13
N GLN A 70 5.40 13.77 10.94
CA GLN A 70 5.75 14.99 10.20
C GLN A 70 5.05 16.24 10.74
N VAL A 71 3.80 16.14 11.22
CA VAL A 71 3.03 17.29 11.72
C VAL A 71 3.39 17.67 13.16
N SER A 72 4.02 16.78 13.94
CA SER A 72 4.46 17.08 15.32
C SER A 72 5.86 17.70 15.42
N LEU A 73 6.50 18.03 14.30
CA LEU A 73 7.82 18.68 14.24
C LEU A 73 7.76 20.14 13.77
N ASP A 74 6.56 20.68 13.54
CA ASP A 74 6.30 22.11 13.33
C ASP A 74 5.87 22.78 14.65
#